data_AF-A0AAD2JY35-F1
#
_entry.id   AF-A0AAD2JY35-F1
#
_cell.length_a   1.000
_cell.length_b   1.000
_cell.length_c   1.000
_cell.angle_alpha   90.00
_cell.angle_beta   90.00
_cell.angle_gamma   90.00
#
_symmetry.space_group_name_H-M   'P 1'
#
loop_
_entity.id
_entity.type
_entity.pdbx_description
1 polymer ?
#
loop_
_entity_poly.entity_id
_entity_poly.type
_entity_poly.pdbx_seq_one_letter_code
_entity_poly.pdbx_strand_id
1 'polypeptide(L)'
;MILPSESDKPQTIYPNELNDTMPLGDTDAPPAYEVSQIATASTFPTDSKRPPPLGATSSTLPIPIASSSRLSPVSSSWFGFTSPTVRQVRSTVLGLVKDLVKLPHEDRSSVGISILKSCADACSANGLSISSVLQEKSVEGHTPIYWAVVKRPSDVESDQLQGTDLLSALISLASPLTPATISDVRLACLLNSDQLLFQRLRSSPEFSPLSATDEMILDATVPHDDITVENVAPTETDGAGSGAFVVDFAVPHFQKRMLLGKSIVLEFIARSRMWRLAFYVSPHENRRPGMPPSGTWYVTLGLLEHSPPSWIDSRLLIPPPSEPDGPIGTPARGIFGAGKSRPRPTLSMRLKANDQLKPHPRGHLRSYIVVLLDGSDNDGGLGGFNMRDVRIYIRMRHCDFALKRD
;
A
#
# COMPACT_ATOMS: atom_id res chain seq x y z
N MET A 1 -7.53 -14.60 56.47
CA MET A 1 -6.33 -15.40 56.76
C MET A 1 -6.72 -16.88 56.70
N ILE A 2 -6.86 -17.41 55.48
CA ILE A 2 -7.03 -18.83 55.14
C ILE A 2 -6.45 -18.93 53.72
N LEU A 3 -5.36 -19.68 53.55
CA LEU A 3 -4.76 -19.99 52.25
C LEU A 3 -5.50 -21.17 51.62
N PRO A 4 -5.75 -21.18 50.30
CA PRO A 4 -6.03 -22.40 49.58
C PRO A 4 -4.77 -22.92 48.86
N SER A 5 -4.72 -24.24 48.89
CA SER A 5 -3.72 -25.20 48.39
C SER A 5 -3.41 -25.12 46.90
N GLU A 6 -2.13 -25.23 46.57
CA GLU A 6 -1.61 -25.65 45.26
C GLU A 6 -2.17 -27.03 44.90
N SER A 7 -2.67 -27.16 43.66
CA SER A 7 -3.05 -28.43 43.07
C SER A 7 -2.24 -28.68 41.81
N ASP A 8 -1.71 -29.89 41.78
CA ASP A 8 -1.00 -30.63 40.74
C ASP A 8 -1.20 -30.17 39.30
N LYS A 9 -0.07 -29.95 38.61
CA LYS A 9 0.03 -30.10 37.16
C LYS A 9 0.92 -31.31 36.85
N PRO A 10 0.50 -32.24 35.98
CA PRO A 10 1.33 -33.37 35.58
C PRO A 10 2.48 -32.88 34.69
N GLN A 11 3.70 -33.28 35.06
CA GLN A 11 4.91 -33.12 34.25
C GLN A 11 4.86 -34.11 33.08
N THR A 12 4.83 -33.59 31.86
CA THR A 12 4.99 -34.37 30.64
C THR A 12 6.49 -34.65 30.43
N ILE A 13 6.89 -35.89 30.67
CA ILE A 13 8.20 -36.46 30.35
C ILE A 13 8.28 -36.63 28.83
N TYR A 14 9.19 -35.92 28.17
CA TYR A 14 9.62 -36.24 26.81
C TYR A 14 10.82 -37.18 26.90
N PRO A 15 10.79 -38.38 26.29
CA PRO A 15 11.96 -39.22 26.18
C PRO A 15 12.91 -38.66 25.12
N ASN A 16 14.17 -38.49 25.53
CA ASN A 16 15.34 -38.51 24.66
C ASN A 16 15.38 -39.86 23.92
N GLU A 17 15.63 -39.81 22.61
CA GLU A 17 16.28 -40.80 21.72
C GLU A 17 16.06 -40.25 20.29
N LEU A 18 17.00 -40.21 19.34
CA LEU A 18 18.09 -41.13 19.05
C LEU A 18 19.12 -40.37 18.19
N ASN A 19 20.41 -40.60 18.47
CA ASN A 19 21.51 -40.30 17.56
C ASN A 19 21.32 -41.07 16.25
N ASP A 20 21.28 -40.38 15.11
CA ASP A 20 21.65 -40.99 13.83
C ASP A 20 22.85 -40.24 13.23
N THR A 21 23.99 -40.91 13.36
CA THR A 21 25.27 -40.57 12.76
C THR A 21 25.19 -40.84 11.26
N MET A 22 25.01 -39.79 10.47
CA MET A 22 25.09 -39.88 9.00
C MET A 22 26.56 -39.99 8.57
N PRO A 23 26.90 -40.92 7.65
CA PRO A 23 28.26 -41.11 7.16
C PRO A 23 28.66 -39.96 6.22
N LEU A 24 29.93 -39.54 6.35
CA LEU A 24 30.64 -38.67 5.43
C LEU A 24 30.64 -39.31 4.03
N GLY A 25 29.81 -38.77 3.13
CA GLY A 25 29.92 -38.99 1.70
C GLY A 25 30.89 -37.96 1.12
N ASP A 26 32.08 -38.44 0.74
CA ASP A 26 32.93 -37.78 -0.27
C ASP A 26 32.19 -37.76 -1.62
N THR A 27 32.62 -36.84 -2.52
CA THR A 27 32.14 -36.53 -3.88
C THR A 27 30.98 -35.51 -3.91
N ASP A 28 31.04 -34.38 -4.61
CA ASP A 28 31.62 -34.12 -5.93
C ASP A 28 31.86 -32.61 -6.04
N ALA A 29 33.05 -32.19 -6.46
CA ALA A 29 33.39 -30.79 -6.63
C ALA A 29 32.67 -30.24 -7.87
N PRO A 30 32.04 -29.05 -7.83
CA PRO A 30 31.42 -28.48 -9.01
C PRO A 30 32.49 -28.22 -10.09
N PRO A 31 32.20 -28.48 -11.38
CA PRO A 31 33.12 -28.18 -12.46
C PRO A 31 33.45 -26.68 -12.48
N ALA A 32 34.74 -26.36 -12.62
CA ALA A 32 35.21 -25.00 -12.78
C ALA A 32 34.59 -24.39 -14.04
N TYR A 33 33.76 -23.35 -13.86
CA TYR A 33 33.26 -22.57 -14.97
C TYR A 33 34.42 -21.78 -15.58
N GLU A 34 34.72 -22.05 -16.84
CA GLU A 34 35.63 -21.23 -17.65
C GLU A 34 35.15 -19.78 -17.65
N VAL A 35 36.02 -18.90 -17.18
CA VAL A 35 35.91 -17.45 -17.32
C VAL A 35 36.02 -17.13 -18.81
N SER A 36 34.88 -16.88 -19.45
CA SER A 36 34.85 -16.27 -20.78
C SER A 36 35.40 -14.85 -20.70
N GLN A 37 36.68 -14.71 -21.05
CA GLN A 37 37.31 -13.44 -21.41
C GLN A 37 36.63 -12.91 -22.68
N ILE A 38 35.74 -11.91 -22.52
CA ILE A 38 35.32 -11.09 -23.66
C ILE A 38 36.26 -9.89 -23.75
N ALA A 39 37.00 -9.91 -24.85
CA ALA A 39 37.94 -8.89 -25.25
C ALA A 39 37.28 -7.51 -25.36
N THR A 40 38.05 -6.52 -24.89
CA THR A 40 38.00 -5.11 -25.26
C THR A 40 37.98 -4.91 -26.77
N ALA A 41 36.97 -4.21 -27.29
CA ALA A 41 37.09 -3.13 -28.29
C ALA A 41 35.71 -2.77 -28.83
N SER A 42 35.36 -1.48 -28.82
CA SER A 42 34.70 -0.76 -29.93
C SER A 42 33.93 0.45 -29.37
N THR A 43 34.53 1.63 -29.41
CA THR A 43 34.30 2.69 -30.42
C THR A 43 33.17 3.64 -30.00
N PHE A 44 33.58 4.82 -29.54
CA PHE A 44 32.77 6.02 -29.38
C PHE A 44 32.04 6.36 -30.70
N PRO A 45 30.74 6.73 -30.67
CA PRO A 45 30.16 7.55 -31.71
C PRO A 45 30.30 9.02 -31.34
N THR A 46 30.91 9.70 -32.29
CA THR A 46 31.22 11.12 -32.40
C THR A 46 29.99 12.01 -32.27
N ASP A 47 30.21 13.14 -31.61
CA ASP A 47 29.39 14.34 -31.62
C ASP A 47 29.05 14.76 -33.06
N SER A 48 27.76 14.96 -33.34
CA SER A 48 27.27 15.57 -34.57
C SER A 48 26.20 16.60 -34.23
N LYS A 49 26.70 17.79 -33.89
CA LYS A 49 26.00 19.08 -33.94
C LYS A 49 25.28 19.24 -35.29
N ARG A 50 23.95 19.16 -35.29
CA ARG A 50 23.11 19.52 -36.44
C ARG A 50 22.38 20.84 -36.14
N PRO A 51 22.49 21.87 -37.00
CA PRO A 51 21.72 23.10 -36.86
C PRO A 51 20.27 22.90 -37.34
N PRO A 52 19.27 23.58 -36.74
CA PRO A 52 17.92 23.63 -37.28
C PRO A 52 17.83 24.62 -38.46
N PRO A 53 17.07 24.29 -39.51
CA PRO A 53 16.82 25.19 -40.64
C PRO A 53 15.79 26.28 -40.29
N LEU A 54 16.08 27.48 -40.79
CA LEU A 54 15.16 28.61 -40.91
C LEU A 54 14.06 28.28 -41.94
N GLY A 55 12.81 28.61 -41.64
CA GLY A 55 11.75 28.52 -42.65
C GLY A 55 10.34 28.87 -42.15
N ALA A 56 9.74 29.84 -42.84
CA ALA A 56 8.31 30.14 -43.00
C ALA A 56 7.55 30.81 -41.83
N THR A 57 7.58 32.14 -41.92
CA THR A 57 6.48 33.09 -41.67
C THR A 57 5.08 32.57 -41.98
N SER A 58 4.12 32.81 -41.09
CA SER A 58 2.73 33.07 -41.45
C SER A 58 2.13 34.10 -40.49
N SER A 59 1.75 35.22 -41.09
CA SER A 59 1.06 36.37 -40.51
C SER A 59 -0.37 36.01 -40.11
N THR A 60 -0.74 36.30 -38.86
CA THR A 60 -2.16 36.46 -38.52
C THR A 60 -2.32 37.73 -37.69
N LEU A 61 -3.27 38.55 -38.13
CA LEU A 61 -3.54 39.92 -37.68
C LEU A 61 -4.03 39.98 -36.23
N PRO A 62 -3.81 41.10 -35.50
CA PRO A 62 -4.30 41.28 -34.15
C PRO A 62 -5.73 41.86 -34.14
N ILE A 63 -6.62 41.21 -33.38
CA ILE A 63 -7.91 41.76 -32.97
C ILE A 63 -7.70 42.47 -31.62
N PRO A 64 -8.10 43.74 -31.45
CA PRO A 64 -7.99 44.44 -30.18
C PRO A 64 -9.21 44.11 -29.31
N ILE A 65 -9.01 43.42 -28.18
CA ILE A 65 -10.02 43.29 -27.13
C ILE A 65 -9.48 43.97 -25.87
N ALA A 66 -10.35 44.81 -25.31
CA ALA A 66 -10.08 45.75 -24.25
C ALA A 66 -9.60 45.11 -22.94
N SER A 67 -8.71 45.88 -22.33
CA SER A 67 -8.18 45.87 -20.97
C SER A 67 -9.10 45.31 -19.87
N SER A 68 -8.67 44.19 -19.28
CA SER A 68 -8.96 43.80 -17.90
C SER A 68 -7.63 43.43 -17.26
N SER A 69 -7.20 44.24 -16.30
CA SER A 69 -5.95 44.14 -15.54
C SER A 69 -5.91 42.83 -14.74
N ARG A 70 -5.32 41.78 -15.32
CA ARG A 70 -4.90 40.59 -14.58
C ARG A 70 -3.46 40.78 -14.15
N LEU A 71 -3.27 40.95 -12.84
CA LEU A 71 -1.98 40.82 -12.17
C LEU A 71 -1.44 39.42 -12.47
N SER A 72 -0.52 39.32 -13.44
CA SER A 72 0.25 38.12 -13.67
C SER A 72 1.15 37.91 -12.45
N PRO A 73 1.14 36.71 -11.82
CA PRO A 73 2.08 36.41 -10.76
C PRO A 73 3.49 36.50 -11.37
N VAL A 74 4.27 37.41 -10.82
CA VAL A 74 5.69 37.58 -11.14
C VAL A 74 6.36 36.21 -11.00
N SER A 75 6.73 35.64 -12.14
CA SER A 75 7.59 34.48 -12.28
C SER A 75 8.97 34.86 -11.71
N SER A 76 9.11 34.80 -10.39
CA SER A 76 10.36 35.05 -9.70
C SER A 76 11.20 33.77 -9.66
N SER A 77 12.47 33.93 -10.06
CA SER A 77 13.59 33.07 -9.66
C SER A 77 13.78 31.74 -10.40
N TRP A 78 14.00 31.78 -11.72
CA TRP A 78 14.50 30.59 -12.46
C TRP A 78 16.03 30.53 -12.62
N PHE A 79 16.78 31.50 -12.10
CA PHE A 79 18.25 31.40 -12.03
C PHE A 79 18.74 31.76 -10.63
N GLY A 80 18.25 30.99 -9.64
CA GLY A 80 18.89 30.91 -8.35
C GLY A 80 20.26 30.26 -8.53
N PHE A 81 21.31 31.08 -8.66
CA PHE A 81 22.68 30.63 -8.48
C PHE A 81 22.82 30.16 -7.03
N THR A 82 22.45 28.90 -6.76
CA THR A 82 22.75 28.24 -5.49
C THR A 82 24.24 28.41 -5.23
N SER A 83 24.62 28.88 -4.05
CA SER A 83 26.02 29.07 -3.72
C SER A 83 26.79 27.75 -3.92
N PRO A 84 28.08 27.80 -4.31
CA PRO A 84 28.91 26.59 -4.44
C PRO A 84 28.87 25.73 -3.16
N THR A 85 28.85 26.37 -1.99
CA THR A 85 28.71 25.74 -0.68
C THR A 85 27.43 24.91 -0.58
N VAL A 86 26.29 25.44 -0.97
CA VAL A 86 24.99 24.74 -0.93
C VAL A 86 25.01 23.48 -1.81
N ARG A 87 25.62 23.56 -3.01
CA ARG A 87 25.76 22.39 -3.89
C ARG A 87 26.65 21.31 -3.27
N GLN A 88 27.76 21.73 -2.65
CA GLN A 88 28.68 20.81 -1.97
C GLN A 88 28.00 20.12 -0.80
N VAL A 89 27.31 20.87 0.08
CA VAL A 89 26.57 20.29 1.22
C VAL A 89 25.51 19.31 0.75
N ARG A 90 24.71 19.67 -0.28
CA ARG A 90 23.74 18.75 -0.87
C ARG A 90 24.38 17.47 -1.40
N SER A 91 25.49 17.59 -2.14
CA SER A 91 26.23 16.42 -2.66
C SER A 91 26.77 15.54 -1.53
N THR A 92 27.30 16.13 -0.47
CA THR A 92 27.81 15.41 0.71
C THR A 92 26.69 14.66 1.42
N VAL A 93 25.56 15.33 1.68
CA VAL A 93 24.40 14.71 2.34
C VAL A 93 23.85 13.56 1.50
N LEU A 94 23.71 13.72 0.18
CA LEU A 94 23.28 12.65 -0.70
C LEU A 94 24.25 11.46 -0.72
N GLY A 95 25.56 11.73 -0.68
CA GLY A 95 26.58 10.69 -0.55
C GLY A 95 26.44 9.89 0.75
N LEU A 96 26.35 10.59 1.88
CA LEU A 96 26.19 9.96 3.20
C LEU A 96 24.90 9.14 3.30
N VAL A 97 23.78 9.68 2.83
CA VAL A 97 22.49 8.99 2.82
C VAL A 97 22.53 7.76 1.91
N LYS A 98 23.19 7.86 0.75
CA LYS A 98 23.39 6.72 -0.16
C LYS A 98 24.21 5.60 0.48
N ASP A 99 25.28 5.95 1.20
CA ASP A 99 26.11 4.97 1.90
C ASP A 99 25.33 4.33 3.06
N LEU A 100 24.54 5.13 3.77
CA LEU A 100 23.69 4.65 4.87
C LEU A 100 22.67 3.60 4.42
N VAL A 101 21.99 3.81 3.29
CA VAL A 101 21.05 2.80 2.75
C VAL A 101 21.76 1.59 2.14
N LYS A 102 23.10 1.60 2.05
CA LYS A 102 23.90 0.44 1.62
C LYS A 102 24.44 -0.38 2.78
N LEU A 103 24.53 0.19 3.98
CA LEU A 103 25.01 -0.53 5.16
C LEU A 103 24.16 -1.77 5.46
N PRO A 104 24.75 -2.87 5.97
CA PRO A 104 24.01 -4.01 6.52
C PRO A 104 23.01 -3.58 7.60
N HIS A 105 21.93 -4.34 7.80
CA HIS A 105 20.84 -3.97 8.71
C HIS A 105 21.30 -3.79 10.16
N GLU A 106 22.22 -4.63 10.63
CA GLU A 106 22.72 -4.64 12.03
C GLU A 106 23.37 -3.32 12.45
N ASP A 107 24.15 -2.70 11.55
CA ASP A 107 24.87 -1.45 11.83
C ASP A 107 24.03 -0.19 11.54
N ARG A 108 22.86 -0.37 10.92
CA ARG A 108 22.13 0.72 10.25
C ARG A 108 21.35 1.61 11.21
N SER A 109 20.78 1.05 12.28
CA SER A 109 19.76 1.76 13.06
C SER A 109 20.32 2.90 13.91
N SER A 110 21.25 2.60 14.84
CA SER A 110 21.73 3.61 15.80
C SER A 110 22.62 4.67 15.15
N VAL A 111 23.62 4.22 14.37
CA VAL A 111 24.56 5.09 13.65
C VAL A 111 23.83 5.91 12.60
N GLY A 112 22.91 5.28 11.86
CA GLY A 112 22.15 5.95 10.80
C GLY A 112 21.34 7.14 11.26
N ILE A 113 20.63 7.02 12.38
CA ILE A 113 19.81 8.12 12.92
C ILE A 113 20.69 9.32 13.30
N SER A 114 21.85 9.07 13.91
CA SER A 114 22.80 10.14 14.28
C SER A 114 23.35 10.88 13.05
N ILE A 115 23.66 10.13 11.97
CA ILE A 115 24.15 10.69 10.70
C ILE A 115 23.03 11.52 10.04
N LEU A 116 21.81 11.02 10.01
CA LEU A 116 20.67 11.74 9.45
C LEU A 116 20.38 13.04 10.19
N LYS A 117 20.47 13.04 11.52
CA LYS A 117 20.35 14.25 12.33
C LYS A 117 21.44 15.27 11.98
N SER A 118 22.69 14.83 11.88
CA SER A 118 23.80 15.69 11.48
C SER A 118 23.61 16.26 10.05
N CYS A 119 23.08 15.45 9.13
CA CYS A 119 22.73 15.90 7.78
C CYS A 119 21.62 16.96 7.81
N ALA A 120 20.59 16.78 8.65
CA ALA A 120 19.51 17.74 8.82
C ALA A 120 20.03 19.08 9.36
N ASP A 121 20.90 19.05 10.38
CA ASP A 121 21.53 20.24 10.95
C ASP A 121 22.41 20.96 9.91
N ALA A 122 23.21 20.21 9.15
CA ALA A 122 24.05 20.76 8.08
C ALA A 122 23.22 21.38 6.95
N CYS A 123 22.11 20.76 6.56
CA CYS A 123 21.17 21.33 5.59
C CYS A 123 20.57 22.64 6.11
N SER A 124 20.07 22.65 7.34
CA SER A 124 19.49 23.84 7.98
C SER A 124 20.47 25.00 8.03
N ALA A 125 21.72 24.75 8.44
CA ALA A 125 22.79 25.76 8.52
C ALA A 125 23.15 26.38 7.16
N ASN A 126 22.81 25.72 6.05
CA ASN A 126 23.12 26.17 4.70
C ASN A 126 21.86 26.55 3.90
N GLY A 127 20.69 26.70 4.54
CA GLY A 127 19.44 27.07 3.86
C GLY A 127 18.92 25.99 2.90
N LEU A 128 19.25 24.73 3.13
CA LEU A 128 18.73 23.57 2.41
C LEU A 128 17.60 22.91 3.19
N SER A 129 16.57 22.46 2.48
CA SER A 129 15.54 21.60 3.04
C SER A 129 15.99 20.14 2.98
N ILE A 130 16.23 19.51 4.14
CA ILE A 130 16.56 18.08 4.23
C ILE A 130 15.44 17.23 3.61
N SER A 131 14.18 17.65 3.76
CA SER A 131 13.03 16.97 3.15
C SER A 131 13.14 16.95 1.62
N SER A 132 13.50 18.07 1.00
CA SER A 132 13.72 18.11 -0.46
C SER A 132 14.85 17.17 -0.88
N VAL A 133 15.94 17.12 -0.12
CA VAL A 133 17.13 16.31 -0.44
C VAL A 133 16.83 14.81 -0.34
N LEU A 134 16.12 14.36 0.70
CA LEU A 134 15.78 12.95 0.90
C LEU A 134 14.76 12.41 -0.12
N GLN A 135 14.03 13.29 -0.80
CA GLN A 135 13.05 12.93 -1.82
C GLN A 135 13.62 12.96 -3.25
N GLU A 136 14.92 13.25 -3.40
CA GLU A 136 15.60 13.21 -4.69
C GLU A 136 15.92 11.77 -5.11
N LYS A 137 15.78 11.50 -6.41
CA LYS A 137 16.13 10.23 -7.05
C LYS A 137 17.65 10.07 -7.23
N SER A 138 18.36 10.07 -6.11
CA SER A 138 19.82 10.17 -6.03
C SER A 138 20.55 8.82 -6.04
N VAL A 139 19.83 7.72 -5.83
CA VAL A 139 20.40 6.37 -5.77
C VAL A 139 19.76 5.53 -6.86
N GLU A 140 20.50 5.31 -7.96
CA GLU A 140 20.09 4.40 -9.04
C GLU A 140 18.70 4.74 -9.62
N GLY A 141 18.36 6.03 -9.70
CA GLY A 141 17.07 6.49 -10.24
C GLY A 141 15.89 6.44 -9.27
N HIS A 142 16.13 6.07 -8.01
CA HIS A 142 15.14 6.01 -6.93
C HIS A 142 15.54 6.85 -5.73
N THR A 143 14.58 7.09 -4.84
CA THR A 143 14.79 7.80 -3.59
C THR A 143 15.57 6.95 -2.57
N PRO A 144 16.31 7.55 -1.62
CA PRO A 144 16.85 6.82 -0.49
C PRO A 144 15.80 6.05 0.31
N ILE A 145 14.59 6.58 0.42
CA ILE A 145 13.46 5.95 1.14
C ILE A 145 13.04 4.65 0.45
N TYR A 146 12.97 4.63 -0.89
CA TYR A 146 12.74 3.41 -1.66
C TYR A 146 13.77 2.32 -1.32
N TRP A 147 15.06 2.66 -1.31
CA TRP A 147 16.11 1.68 -1.03
C TRP A 147 16.11 1.20 0.42
N ALA A 148 15.72 2.06 1.36
CA ALA A 148 15.54 1.67 2.75
C ALA A 148 14.44 0.61 2.91
N VAL A 149 13.35 0.70 2.13
CA VAL A 149 12.29 -0.32 2.07
C VAL A 149 12.78 -1.60 1.39
N VAL A 150 13.36 -1.50 0.19
CA VAL A 150 13.80 -2.68 -0.59
C VAL A 150 14.81 -3.52 0.20
N LYS A 151 15.74 -2.88 0.91
CA LYS A 151 16.79 -3.55 1.68
C LYS A 151 16.41 -3.85 3.13
N ARG A 152 15.14 -3.70 3.50
CA ARG A 152 14.65 -4.11 4.81
C ARG A 152 14.59 -5.64 4.84
N PRO A 153 15.11 -6.31 5.88
CA PRO A 153 14.86 -7.75 6.05
C PRO A 153 13.36 -7.97 6.25
N SER A 154 12.81 -9.02 5.64
CA SER A 154 11.38 -9.38 5.73
C SER A 154 11.02 -10.11 7.02
N ASP A 155 11.91 -10.11 8.02
CA ASP A 155 11.79 -11.01 9.17
C ASP A 155 10.71 -10.53 10.14
N VAL A 156 9.60 -11.26 10.16
CA VAL A 156 8.33 -10.92 10.82
C VAL A 156 8.49 -10.85 12.35
N GLU A 157 9.49 -11.54 12.90
CA GLU A 157 9.74 -11.59 14.35
C GLU A 157 10.38 -10.30 14.89
N SER A 158 11.06 -9.52 14.03
CA SER A 158 11.82 -8.34 14.44
C SER A 158 10.95 -7.10 14.69
N ASP A 159 9.70 -7.11 14.22
CA ASP A 159 8.83 -5.93 14.20
C ASP A 159 8.23 -5.58 15.57
N GLN A 160 8.27 -6.49 16.55
CA GLN A 160 7.72 -6.22 17.89
C GLN A 160 8.72 -5.58 18.87
N LEU A 161 10.03 -5.61 18.58
CA LEU A 161 11.03 -5.40 19.63
C LEU A 161 11.91 -4.15 19.56
N GLN A 162 12.08 -3.44 18.44
CA GLN A 162 13.24 -2.54 18.36
C GLN A 162 13.00 -1.19 17.67
N GLY A 163 12.87 -0.14 18.50
CA GLY A 163 13.41 1.20 18.24
C GLY A 163 12.84 2.01 17.06
N THR A 164 13.28 3.26 16.98
CA THR A 164 13.12 4.10 15.78
C THR A 164 13.95 3.48 14.65
N ASP A 165 13.31 2.79 13.73
CA ASP A 165 13.96 2.25 12.53
C ASP A 165 14.45 3.38 11.60
N LEU A 166 15.51 3.13 10.83
CA LEU A 166 16.05 4.06 9.84
C LEU A 166 14.96 4.55 8.88
N LEU A 167 14.09 3.65 8.41
CA LEU A 167 13.00 4.00 7.50
C LEU A 167 12.07 5.05 8.11
N SER A 168 11.69 4.87 9.37
CA SER A 168 10.86 5.83 10.11
C SER A 168 11.56 7.19 10.27
N ALA A 169 12.87 7.18 10.55
CA ALA A 169 13.65 8.42 10.63
C ALA A 169 13.74 9.16 9.28
N LEU A 170 13.96 8.42 8.18
CA LEU A 170 13.97 8.98 6.83
C LEU A 170 12.62 9.59 6.46
N ILE A 171 11.51 8.90 6.74
CA ILE A 171 10.15 9.40 6.44
C ILE A 171 9.84 10.64 7.27
N SER A 172 10.20 10.64 8.57
CA SER A 172 9.98 11.78 9.46
C SER A 172 10.72 13.03 8.97
N LEU A 173 11.99 12.90 8.57
CA LEU A 173 12.78 14.01 8.00
C LEU A 173 12.35 14.41 6.59
N ALA A 174 11.77 13.47 5.83
CA ALA A 174 11.27 13.72 4.49
C ALA A 174 9.87 14.34 4.46
N SER A 175 9.11 14.29 5.54
CA SER A 175 7.74 14.81 5.61
C SER A 175 7.68 16.34 5.33
N PRO A 176 6.71 16.83 4.54
CA PRO A 176 5.67 16.07 3.84
C PRO A 176 6.19 15.35 2.59
N LEU A 177 5.73 14.11 2.37
CA LEU A 177 6.12 13.32 1.20
C LEU A 177 5.41 13.82 -0.07
N THR A 178 6.16 13.96 -1.16
CA THR A 178 5.61 14.25 -2.47
C THR A 178 4.88 13.03 -3.03
N PRO A 179 3.87 13.22 -3.91
CA PRO A 179 3.20 12.11 -4.56
C PRO A 179 4.15 11.18 -5.34
N ALA A 180 5.24 11.72 -5.89
CA ALA A 180 6.25 10.93 -6.59
C ALA A 180 7.03 10.02 -5.62
N THR A 181 7.40 10.55 -4.45
CA THR A 181 8.05 9.76 -3.39
C THR A 181 7.13 8.68 -2.84
N ILE A 182 5.84 8.98 -2.62
CA ILE A 182 4.84 7.99 -2.18
C ILE A 182 4.70 6.87 -3.22
N SER A 183 4.64 7.21 -4.51
CA SER A 183 4.61 6.24 -5.61
C SER A 183 5.88 5.36 -5.64
N ASP A 184 7.05 5.94 -5.35
CA ASP A 184 8.32 5.21 -5.25
C ASP A 184 8.31 4.24 -4.06
N VAL A 185 7.89 4.68 -2.88
CA VAL A 185 7.76 3.81 -1.69
C VAL A 185 6.76 2.67 -1.93
N ARG A 186 5.63 2.95 -2.61
CA ARG A 186 4.66 1.93 -3.02
C ARG A 186 5.28 0.87 -3.93
N LEU A 187 6.10 1.30 -4.89
CA LEU A 187 6.84 0.40 -5.76
C LEU A 187 7.79 -0.50 -4.93
N ALA A 188 8.51 0.07 -3.97
CA ALA A 188 9.40 -0.69 -3.10
C ALA A 188 8.65 -1.77 -2.29
N CYS A 189 7.52 -1.41 -1.67
CA CYS A 189 6.69 -2.38 -0.94
C CYS A 189 6.16 -3.48 -1.86
N LEU A 190 5.78 -3.13 -3.10
CA LEU A 190 5.29 -4.07 -4.09
C LEU A 190 6.35 -5.10 -4.49
N LEU A 191 7.60 -4.67 -4.68
CA LEU A 191 8.72 -5.55 -5.05
C LEU A 191 8.98 -6.62 -3.99
N ASN A 192 8.93 -6.24 -2.70
CA ASN A 192 9.11 -7.18 -1.60
C ASN A 192 7.82 -7.94 -1.24
N SER A 193 6.68 -7.56 -1.83
CA SER A 193 5.35 -8.05 -1.43
C SER A 193 5.08 -7.92 0.07
N ASP A 194 5.64 -6.89 0.71
CA ASP A 194 5.58 -6.68 2.16
C ASP A 194 4.31 -5.92 2.55
N GLN A 195 3.26 -6.70 2.82
CA GLN A 195 1.95 -6.18 3.17
C GLN A 195 1.92 -5.51 4.55
N LEU A 196 2.66 -6.04 5.53
CA LEU A 196 2.65 -5.51 6.90
C LEU A 196 3.32 -4.14 6.96
N LEU A 197 4.47 -4.00 6.30
CA LEU A 197 5.14 -2.71 6.18
C LEU A 197 4.27 -1.70 5.43
N PHE A 198 3.63 -2.12 4.34
CA PHE A 198 2.73 -1.25 3.57
C PHE A 198 1.58 -0.70 4.43
N GLN A 199 0.95 -1.55 5.26
CA GLN A 199 -0.10 -1.08 6.18
C GLN A 199 0.45 -0.18 7.28
N ARG A 200 1.61 -0.50 7.86
CA ARG A 200 2.27 0.37 8.86
C ARG A 200 2.54 1.76 8.29
N LEU A 201 3.05 1.83 7.06
CA LEU A 201 3.29 3.09 6.37
C LEU A 201 1.97 3.84 6.13
N ARG A 202 0.91 3.16 5.68
CA ARG A 202 -0.42 3.78 5.51
C ARG A 202 -1.04 4.31 6.80
N SER A 203 -0.74 3.71 7.94
CA SER A 203 -1.19 4.21 9.25
C SER A 203 -0.45 5.49 9.67
N SER A 204 0.68 5.81 9.04
CA SER A 204 1.44 7.03 9.33
C SER A 204 0.81 8.26 8.63
N PRO A 205 0.62 9.39 9.35
CA PRO A 205 0.05 10.61 8.78
C PRO A 205 0.94 11.24 7.71
N GLU A 206 2.24 10.98 7.72
CA GLU A 206 3.20 11.46 6.73
C GLU A 206 3.01 10.80 5.36
N PHE A 207 2.48 9.57 5.34
CA PHE A 207 2.31 8.78 4.12
C PHE A 207 0.89 8.85 3.56
N SER A 208 -0.11 8.78 4.43
CA SER A 208 -1.52 8.83 4.07
C SER A 208 -2.26 9.80 4.99
N PRO A 209 -2.12 11.12 4.76
CA PRO A 209 -2.81 12.11 5.58
C PRO A 209 -4.32 11.84 5.58
N LEU A 210 -4.91 11.86 6.77
CA LEU A 210 -6.35 11.67 6.93
C LEU A 210 -7.10 12.80 6.23
N SER A 211 -8.29 12.48 5.70
CA SER A 211 -9.21 13.53 5.27
C SER A 211 -9.58 14.38 6.47
N ALA A 212 -9.60 15.71 6.33
CA ALA A 212 -10.05 16.62 7.38
C ALA A 212 -11.46 16.26 7.89
N THR A 213 -12.29 15.68 7.02
CA THR A 213 -13.60 15.14 7.38
C THR A 213 -13.47 13.97 8.35
N ASP A 214 -12.62 12.98 8.05
CA ASP A 214 -12.43 11.81 8.92
C ASP A 214 -11.82 12.21 10.27
N GLU A 215 -10.88 13.15 10.28
CA GLU A 215 -10.27 13.70 11.50
C GLU A 215 -11.33 14.36 12.41
N MET A 216 -12.24 15.13 11.82
CA MET A 216 -13.33 15.78 12.55
C MET A 216 -14.40 14.78 13.05
N ILE A 217 -14.66 13.71 12.30
CA ILE A 217 -15.72 12.74 12.61
C ILE A 217 -15.31 11.79 13.73
N LEU A 218 -14.04 11.42 13.78
CA LEU A 218 -13.55 10.29 14.57
C LEU A 218 -12.76 10.73 15.82
N ASP A 219 -12.88 12.00 16.22
CA ASP A 219 -12.39 12.56 17.47
C ASP A 219 -10.94 12.16 17.80
N ALA A 220 -9.97 12.76 17.08
CA ALA A 220 -8.50 12.66 17.24
C ALA A 220 -7.86 11.25 17.32
N THR A 221 -8.64 10.19 17.46
CA THR A 221 -8.21 8.80 17.68
C THR A 221 -8.93 7.91 16.69
N VAL A 222 -8.66 8.15 15.41
CA VAL A 222 -9.17 7.32 14.32
C VAL A 222 -8.54 5.93 14.45
N PRO A 223 -9.31 4.88 14.76
CA PRO A 223 -8.75 3.54 14.80
C PRO A 223 -8.35 3.17 13.37
N HIS A 224 -7.16 2.61 13.20
CA HIS A 224 -6.65 2.23 11.89
C HIS A 224 -7.46 1.06 11.30
N ASP A 225 -7.60 1.06 9.98
CA ASP A 225 -8.16 -0.07 9.25
C ASP A 225 -7.20 -1.26 9.36
N ASP A 226 -7.71 -2.41 9.80
CA ASP A 226 -6.92 -3.65 9.87
C ASP A 226 -7.16 -4.46 8.60
N ILE A 227 -6.08 -4.90 7.95
CA ILE A 227 -6.12 -5.58 6.66
C ILE A 227 -5.14 -6.74 6.67
N THR A 228 -5.68 -7.96 6.71
CA THR A 228 -4.88 -9.19 6.67
C THR A 228 -5.05 -9.88 5.32
N VAL A 229 -3.93 -10.34 4.75
CA VAL A 229 -3.90 -11.00 3.44
C VAL A 229 -3.36 -12.41 3.64
N GLU A 230 -4.15 -13.40 3.29
CA GLU A 230 -3.80 -14.81 3.35
C GLU A 230 -3.71 -15.39 1.94
N ASN A 231 -2.54 -15.94 1.58
CA ASN A 231 -2.41 -16.68 0.33
C ASN A 231 -3.01 -18.08 0.51
N VAL A 232 -3.97 -18.44 -0.33
CA VAL A 232 -4.61 -19.76 -0.26
C VAL A 232 -3.69 -20.74 -0.97
N ALA A 233 -3.28 -21.79 -0.27
CA ALA A 233 -2.50 -22.87 -0.86
C ALA A 233 -3.28 -23.49 -2.04
N PRO A 234 -2.61 -23.83 -3.16
CA PRO A 234 -3.28 -24.46 -4.29
C PRO A 234 -3.91 -25.77 -3.83
N THR A 235 -5.23 -25.90 -4.00
CA THR A 235 -5.91 -27.18 -3.79
C THR A 235 -5.60 -28.11 -4.97
N GLU A 236 -5.55 -29.43 -4.73
CA GLU A 236 -5.33 -30.42 -5.80
C GLU A 236 -6.30 -30.24 -6.97
N THR A 237 -7.52 -29.79 -6.68
CA THR A 237 -8.59 -29.52 -7.64
C THR A 237 -8.41 -28.26 -8.49
N ASP A 238 -7.69 -27.25 -8.01
CA ASP A 238 -7.60 -25.95 -8.70
C ASP A 238 -6.37 -25.84 -9.64
N GLY A 239 -5.57 -26.91 -9.75
CA GLY A 239 -4.35 -26.94 -10.57
C GLY A 239 -3.20 -26.11 -9.97
N ALA A 240 -1.97 -26.41 -10.39
CA ALA A 240 -0.72 -25.81 -9.87
C ALA A 240 -0.53 -24.29 -10.14
N GLY A 241 -1.60 -23.56 -10.49
CA GLY A 241 -1.55 -22.14 -10.87
C GLY A 241 -2.65 -21.28 -10.23
N SER A 242 -3.48 -21.82 -9.34
CA SER A 242 -4.52 -21.02 -8.67
C SER A 242 -3.89 -20.07 -7.65
N GLY A 243 -3.48 -18.88 -8.12
CA GLY A 243 -2.96 -17.79 -7.31
C GLY A 243 -4.04 -17.11 -6.46
N ALA A 244 -4.89 -17.91 -5.80
CA ALA A 244 -5.98 -17.43 -4.99
C ALA A 244 -5.48 -16.87 -3.65
N PHE A 245 -6.18 -15.86 -3.16
CA PHE A 245 -5.91 -15.26 -1.86
C PHE A 245 -7.21 -14.78 -1.23
N VAL A 246 -7.18 -14.66 0.08
CA VAL A 246 -8.25 -14.09 0.90
C VAL A 246 -7.72 -12.82 1.53
N VAL A 247 -8.55 -11.78 1.55
CA VAL A 247 -8.29 -10.57 2.32
C VAL A 247 -9.40 -10.41 3.32
N ASP A 248 -9.05 -10.27 4.60
CA ASP A 248 -9.97 -9.87 5.66
C ASP A 248 -9.70 -8.40 6.01
N PHE A 249 -10.76 -7.59 5.99
CA PHE A 249 -10.69 -6.19 6.37
C PHE A 249 -11.54 -5.99 7.63
N ALA A 250 -11.01 -5.32 8.64
CA ALA A 250 -11.79 -4.75 9.73
C ALA A 250 -11.74 -3.23 9.62
N VAL A 251 -12.90 -2.62 9.40
CA VAL A 251 -13.04 -1.16 9.22
C VAL A 251 -13.83 -0.57 10.38
N PRO A 252 -13.13 0.03 11.37
CA PRO A 252 -13.77 0.62 12.54
C PRO A 252 -14.69 1.77 12.13
N HIS A 253 -15.88 1.81 12.74
CA HIS A 253 -16.88 2.84 12.49
C HIS A 253 -17.29 2.98 11.01
N PHE A 254 -17.29 1.86 10.26
CA PHE A 254 -17.59 1.83 8.83
C PHE A 254 -18.84 2.65 8.46
N GLN A 255 -19.97 2.44 9.15
CA GLN A 255 -21.20 3.17 8.86
C GLN A 255 -21.06 4.69 9.10
N LYS A 256 -20.42 5.11 10.20
CA LYS A 256 -20.20 6.54 10.51
C LYS A 256 -19.35 7.21 9.42
N ARG A 257 -18.28 6.53 9.00
CA ARG A 257 -17.38 6.98 7.91
C ARG A 257 -18.10 7.02 6.55
N MET A 258 -18.91 6.02 6.22
CA MET A 258 -19.72 6.02 5.00
C MET A 258 -20.77 7.14 4.99
N LEU A 259 -21.46 7.38 6.11
CA LEU A 259 -22.50 8.41 6.20
C LEU A 259 -21.94 9.82 6.05
N LEU A 260 -20.78 10.09 6.66
CA LEU A 260 -20.24 11.44 6.78
C LEU A 260 -19.12 11.71 5.75
N GLY A 261 -18.17 10.79 5.60
CA GLY A 261 -17.07 10.87 4.63
C GLY A 261 -17.45 10.45 3.22
N LYS A 262 -18.53 9.66 3.04
CA LYS A 262 -19.06 9.17 1.74
C LYS A 262 -18.09 8.29 0.93
N SER A 263 -16.90 8.03 1.45
CA SER A 263 -15.92 7.14 0.83
C SER A 263 -15.00 6.50 1.85
N ILE A 264 -14.70 5.21 1.67
CA ILE A 264 -13.67 4.49 2.42
C ILE A 264 -12.76 3.81 1.40
N VAL A 265 -11.45 4.01 1.50
CA VAL A 265 -10.47 3.47 0.54
C VAL A 265 -9.47 2.58 1.26
N LEU A 266 -9.53 1.30 0.92
CA LEU A 266 -8.65 0.26 1.41
C LEU A 266 -7.65 -0.10 0.30
N GLU A 267 -6.37 -0.11 0.64
CA GLU A 267 -5.30 -0.52 -0.27
C GLU A 267 -4.54 -1.68 0.36
N PHE A 268 -4.11 -2.65 -0.44
CA PHE A 268 -3.38 -3.81 0.04
C PHE A 268 -2.53 -4.43 -1.07
N ILE A 269 -1.51 -5.18 -0.70
CA ILE A 269 -0.62 -5.93 -1.57
C ILE A 269 -0.99 -7.42 -1.44
N ALA A 270 -1.27 -8.04 -2.59
CA ALA A 270 -1.51 -9.47 -2.67
C ALA A 270 -1.01 -9.98 -4.02
N ARG A 271 -0.28 -11.11 -4.02
CA ARG A 271 0.26 -11.74 -5.24
C ARG A 271 1.05 -10.75 -6.12
N SER A 272 1.93 -9.99 -5.47
CA SER A 272 2.80 -8.98 -6.11
C SER A 272 2.03 -7.95 -6.94
N ARG A 273 0.82 -7.62 -6.49
CA ARG A 273 -0.05 -6.56 -7.05
C ARG A 273 -0.58 -5.70 -5.91
N MET A 274 -0.68 -4.41 -6.19
CA MET A 274 -1.28 -3.45 -5.28
C MET A 274 -2.73 -3.21 -5.69
N TRP A 275 -3.64 -3.59 -4.82
CA TRP A 275 -5.07 -3.52 -5.00
C TRP A 275 -5.65 -2.32 -4.28
N ARG A 276 -6.75 -1.81 -4.82
CA ARG A 276 -7.57 -0.78 -4.19
C ARG A 276 -9.02 -1.21 -4.19
N LEU A 277 -9.56 -1.39 -3.00
CA LEU A 277 -10.99 -1.59 -2.76
C LEU A 277 -11.55 -0.30 -2.16
N ALA A 278 -12.60 0.24 -2.76
CA ALA A 278 -13.21 1.47 -2.24
C ALA A 278 -14.72 1.34 -2.14
N PHE A 279 -15.27 1.82 -1.02
CA PHE A 279 -16.69 1.96 -0.77
C PHE A 279 -17.06 3.42 -1.00
N TYR A 280 -18.17 3.67 -1.66
CA TYR A 280 -18.63 5.01 -2.01
C TYR A 280 -20.13 5.16 -1.81
N VAL A 281 -20.53 6.40 -1.51
CA VAL A 281 -21.91 6.87 -1.67
C VAL A 281 -21.96 7.77 -2.91
N SER A 282 -22.80 7.43 -3.88
CA SER A 282 -22.90 8.21 -5.11
C SER A 282 -23.35 9.65 -4.79
N PRO A 283 -22.61 10.68 -5.20
CA PRO A 283 -22.97 12.06 -4.90
C PRO A 283 -24.18 12.51 -5.74
N HIS A 284 -24.97 13.44 -5.20
CA HIS A 284 -26.20 13.89 -5.85
C HIS A 284 -26.03 14.50 -7.26
N GLU A 285 -24.83 14.97 -7.57
CA GLU A 285 -24.53 15.75 -8.79
C GLU A 285 -24.00 14.90 -9.95
N ASN A 286 -23.62 13.64 -9.72
CA ASN A 286 -22.98 12.83 -10.76
C ASN A 286 -24.02 12.13 -11.65
N ARG A 287 -24.51 12.85 -12.67
CA ARG A 287 -25.27 12.28 -13.79
C ARG A 287 -24.39 11.68 -14.90
N ARG A 288 -23.22 11.15 -14.55
CA ARG A 288 -22.33 10.53 -15.55
C ARG A 288 -22.96 9.21 -16.02
N PRO A 289 -23.04 8.94 -17.33
CA PRO A 289 -23.49 7.65 -17.82
C PRO A 289 -22.67 6.50 -17.19
N GLY A 290 -23.36 5.51 -16.64
CA GLY A 290 -22.75 4.35 -15.98
C GLY A 290 -22.41 4.53 -14.50
N MET A 291 -22.70 5.68 -13.89
CA MET A 291 -22.59 5.84 -12.44
C MET A 291 -23.88 5.42 -11.72
N PRO A 292 -23.79 4.87 -10.50
CA PRO A 292 -24.95 4.57 -9.66
C PRO A 292 -25.81 5.81 -9.38
N PRO A 293 -27.13 5.65 -9.17
CA PRO A 293 -28.01 6.73 -8.77
C PRO A 293 -27.51 7.45 -7.50
N SER A 294 -27.84 8.72 -7.38
CA SER A 294 -27.50 9.55 -6.23
C SER A 294 -27.94 8.93 -4.92
N GLY A 295 -27.06 8.90 -3.92
CA GLY A 295 -27.31 8.28 -2.62
C GLY A 295 -27.08 6.76 -2.58
N THR A 296 -26.95 6.09 -3.73
CA THR A 296 -26.69 4.64 -3.78
C THR A 296 -25.27 4.32 -3.33
N TRP A 297 -25.14 3.29 -2.50
CA TRP A 297 -23.87 2.78 -2.04
C TRP A 297 -23.30 1.82 -3.09
N TYR A 298 -22.00 1.90 -3.35
CA TYR A 298 -21.34 1.01 -4.30
C TYR A 298 -19.89 0.73 -3.89
N VAL A 299 -19.37 -0.37 -4.41
CA VAL A 299 -17.98 -0.79 -4.23
C VAL A 299 -17.27 -0.70 -5.56
N THR A 300 -16.01 -0.27 -5.50
CA THR A 300 -15.09 -0.40 -6.61
C THR A 300 -13.87 -1.22 -6.24
N LEU A 301 -13.37 -1.99 -7.22
CA LEU A 301 -12.14 -2.76 -7.09
C LEU A 301 -11.26 -2.48 -8.32
N GLY A 302 -9.99 -2.16 -8.09
CA GLY A 302 -9.03 -1.86 -9.14
C GLY A 302 -7.58 -2.14 -8.73
N LEU A 303 -6.68 -2.00 -9.70
CA LEU A 303 -5.23 -2.08 -9.50
C LEU A 303 -4.62 -0.68 -9.40
N LEU A 304 -3.66 -0.54 -8.50
CA LEU A 304 -2.85 0.66 -8.36
C LEU A 304 -1.63 0.64 -9.29
N GLU A 305 -0.97 1.80 -9.36
CA GLU A 305 0.28 2.00 -10.10
C GLU A 305 1.30 0.88 -9.83
N HIS A 306 2.17 0.63 -10.83
CA HIS A 306 3.22 -0.40 -10.82
C HIS A 306 2.74 -1.86 -10.81
N SER A 307 1.45 -2.13 -10.62
CA SER A 307 0.93 -3.49 -10.69
C SER A 307 0.88 -4.02 -12.13
N PRO A 308 1.22 -5.28 -12.41
CA PRO A 308 0.93 -5.86 -13.72
C PRO A 308 -0.59 -6.00 -13.94
N PRO A 309 -1.10 -5.83 -15.18
CA PRO A 309 -2.50 -6.08 -15.50
C PRO A 309 -2.94 -7.48 -15.04
N SER A 310 -4.19 -7.60 -14.57
CA SER A 310 -4.68 -8.85 -13.98
C SER A 310 -6.12 -9.12 -14.33
N TRP A 311 -6.42 -10.39 -14.61
CA TRP A 311 -7.77 -10.90 -14.54
C TRP A 311 -8.21 -11.02 -13.08
N ILE A 312 -9.51 -10.88 -12.86
CA ILE A 312 -10.09 -11.06 -11.54
C ILE A 312 -11.49 -11.65 -11.63
N ASP A 313 -11.68 -12.69 -10.82
CA ASP A 313 -12.98 -13.20 -10.42
C ASP A 313 -12.94 -13.34 -8.90
N SER A 314 -13.64 -12.45 -8.20
CA SER A 314 -13.66 -12.47 -6.75
C SER A 314 -15.06 -12.39 -6.18
N ARG A 315 -15.17 -12.74 -4.90
CA ARG A 315 -16.40 -12.59 -4.12
C ARG A 315 -16.12 -11.76 -2.89
N LEU A 316 -16.92 -10.73 -2.72
CA LEU A 316 -17.01 -9.88 -1.55
C LEU A 316 -18.06 -10.46 -0.61
N LEU A 317 -17.65 -10.90 0.58
CA LEU A 317 -18.54 -11.45 1.60
C LEU A 317 -18.58 -10.50 2.80
N ILE A 318 -19.79 -10.20 3.26
CA ILE A 318 -20.03 -9.42 4.48
C ILE A 318 -20.83 -10.34 5.42
N PRO A 319 -20.20 -10.89 6.47
CA PRO A 319 -20.89 -11.75 7.43
C PRO A 319 -21.94 -10.94 8.20
N PRO A 320 -22.97 -11.60 8.76
CA PRO A 320 -23.83 -10.94 9.72
C PRO A 320 -23.01 -10.42 10.90
N PRO A 321 -23.46 -9.35 11.58
CA PRO A 321 -22.78 -8.88 12.79
C PRO A 321 -22.74 -10.03 13.80
N SER A 322 -21.55 -10.33 14.31
CA SER A 322 -21.40 -11.30 15.39
C SER A 322 -22.29 -10.84 16.54
N GLU A 323 -23.22 -11.69 16.98
CA GLU A 323 -23.92 -11.40 18.23
C GLU A 323 -22.83 -11.24 19.29
N PRO A 324 -22.83 -10.13 20.06
CA PRO A 324 -21.83 -9.97 21.11
C PRO A 324 -21.90 -11.21 21.97
N ASP A 325 -20.78 -11.90 22.17
CA ASP A 325 -20.68 -13.07 23.03
C ASP A 325 -21.18 -12.65 24.41
N GLY A 326 -22.49 -12.83 24.62
CA GLY A 326 -23.14 -12.41 25.83
C GLY A 326 -22.45 -13.14 26.98
N PRO A 327 -22.24 -12.48 28.14
CA PRO A 327 -21.65 -13.16 29.28
C PRO A 327 -22.45 -14.44 29.51
N ILE A 328 -21.75 -15.58 29.48
CA ILE A 328 -22.28 -16.91 29.76
C ILE A 328 -22.83 -16.87 31.19
N GLY A 329 -24.08 -16.44 31.32
CA GLY A 329 -24.47 -15.72 32.52
C GLY A 329 -25.96 -15.81 32.76
N THR A 330 -26.34 -16.92 33.39
CA THR A 330 -27.62 -17.19 34.05
C THR A 330 -28.85 -17.37 33.14
N PRO A 331 -29.48 -18.57 33.14
CA PRO A 331 -30.75 -18.80 32.46
C PRO A 331 -31.87 -18.05 33.17
N ALA A 332 -32.11 -16.80 32.77
CA ALA A 332 -33.30 -16.06 33.19
C ALA A 332 -34.52 -16.71 32.53
N ARG A 333 -35.30 -17.45 33.32
CA ARG A 333 -36.62 -18.02 32.98
C ARG A 333 -37.62 -16.89 32.69
N GLY A 334 -37.54 -16.30 31.50
CA GLY A 334 -38.53 -15.35 30.98
C GLY A 334 -39.62 -16.08 30.20
N ILE A 335 -40.87 -16.00 30.66
CA ILE A 335 -42.05 -16.75 30.16
C ILE A 335 -42.65 -16.11 28.88
N PHE A 336 -42.05 -15.06 28.32
CA PHE A 336 -42.54 -14.43 27.09
C PHE A 336 -41.81 -15.01 25.87
N GLY A 337 -42.58 -15.61 24.96
CA GLY A 337 -42.13 -16.45 23.86
C GLY A 337 -40.91 -15.92 23.10
N ALA A 338 -39.80 -16.61 23.27
CA ALA A 338 -38.60 -16.45 22.46
C ALA A 338 -38.91 -16.85 21.01
N GLY A 339 -39.33 -15.87 20.21
CA GLY A 339 -39.35 -16.02 18.76
C GLY A 339 -37.93 -16.31 18.30
N LYS A 340 -37.68 -17.51 17.78
CA LYS A 340 -36.39 -17.91 17.21
C LYS A 340 -36.03 -16.91 16.10
N SER A 341 -35.14 -15.96 16.36
CA SER A 341 -34.59 -15.09 15.33
C SER A 341 -33.88 -15.96 14.31
N ARG A 342 -34.32 -15.90 13.05
CA ARG A 342 -33.62 -16.61 11.98
C ARG A 342 -32.26 -15.92 11.80
N PRO A 343 -31.15 -16.67 11.69
CA PRO A 343 -29.83 -16.07 11.48
C PRO A 343 -29.85 -15.26 10.19
N ARG A 344 -29.33 -14.03 10.24
CA ARG A 344 -29.21 -13.19 9.04
C ARG A 344 -28.21 -13.84 8.08
N PRO A 345 -28.53 -13.97 6.78
CA PRO A 345 -27.60 -14.56 5.83
C PRO A 345 -26.39 -13.65 5.58
N THR A 346 -25.24 -14.25 5.30
CA THR A 346 -24.05 -13.55 4.81
C THR A 346 -24.35 -12.91 3.46
N LEU A 347 -24.12 -11.60 3.34
CA LEU A 347 -24.23 -10.89 2.07
C LEU A 347 -23.04 -11.29 1.18
N SER A 348 -23.33 -11.72 -0.05
CA SER A 348 -22.31 -12.17 -1.01
C SER A 348 -22.49 -11.45 -2.34
N MET A 349 -21.42 -10.84 -2.84
CA MET A 349 -21.41 -10.14 -4.12
C MET A 349 -20.22 -10.61 -4.95
N ARG A 350 -20.42 -10.80 -6.25
CA ARG A 350 -19.33 -11.17 -7.17
C ARG A 350 -18.73 -9.92 -7.79
N LEU A 351 -17.41 -9.77 -7.69
CA LEU A 351 -16.64 -8.74 -8.39
C LEU A 351 -15.88 -9.43 -9.52
N LYS A 352 -16.38 -9.30 -10.76
CA LYS A 352 -15.75 -9.90 -11.94
C LYS A 352 -15.49 -8.84 -12.99
N ALA A 353 -14.26 -8.81 -13.52
CA ALA A 353 -13.93 -7.99 -14.68
C ALA A 353 -14.12 -8.80 -15.97
N ASN A 354 -14.64 -8.15 -17.02
CA ASN A 354 -14.76 -8.74 -18.35
C ASN A 354 -13.45 -8.67 -19.13
N ASP A 355 -12.55 -7.76 -18.73
CA ASP A 355 -11.23 -7.54 -19.31
C ASP A 355 -10.17 -7.56 -18.20
N GLN A 356 -8.89 -7.61 -18.58
CA GLN A 356 -7.81 -7.40 -17.62
C GLN A 356 -7.93 -6.01 -16.98
N LEU A 357 -7.97 -5.99 -15.65
CA LEU A 357 -7.78 -4.75 -14.90
C LEU A 357 -6.37 -4.24 -15.17
N LYS A 358 -6.26 -2.94 -15.46
CA LYS A 358 -4.98 -2.25 -15.66
C LYS A 358 -4.79 -1.23 -14.54
N PRO A 359 -3.55 -0.99 -14.10
CA PRO A 359 -3.23 0.14 -13.25
C PRO A 359 -3.77 1.42 -13.85
N HIS A 360 -4.42 2.24 -13.04
CA HIS A 360 -4.93 3.51 -13.51
C HIS A 360 -4.25 4.68 -12.81
N PRO A 361 -3.56 5.57 -13.54
CA PRO A 361 -3.08 6.82 -12.98
C PRO A 361 -4.30 7.69 -12.67
N ARG A 362 -4.74 7.67 -11.41
CA ARG A 362 -5.76 8.54 -10.76
C ARG A 362 -6.84 9.12 -11.71
N GLY A 363 -8.05 8.54 -11.70
CA GLY A 363 -9.27 9.27 -12.08
C GLY A 363 -10.17 8.70 -13.18
N HIS A 364 -9.73 7.76 -14.04
CA HIS A 364 -10.69 7.10 -14.93
C HIS A 364 -11.37 5.89 -14.31
N LEU A 365 -12.70 5.98 -14.25
CA LEU A 365 -13.60 4.93 -13.80
C LEU A 365 -13.57 3.65 -14.66
N ARG A 366 -13.05 3.71 -15.89
CA ARG A 366 -13.03 2.55 -16.81
C ARG A 366 -12.15 1.39 -16.36
N SER A 367 -11.26 1.60 -15.40
CA SER A 367 -10.31 0.58 -14.94
C SER A 367 -10.72 -0.09 -13.61
N TYR A 368 -11.98 0.10 -13.20
CA TYR A 368 -12.50 -0.42 -11.94
C TYR A 368 -13.75 -1.26 -12.21
N ILE A 369 -13.91 -2.33 -11.42
CA ILE A 369 -15.20 -3.02 -11.31
C ILE A 369 -16.08 -2.14 -10.43
N VAL A 370 -17.34 -1.94 -10.80
CA VAL A 370 -18.33 -1.22 -9.99
C VAL A 370 -19.48 -2.17 -9.67
N VAL A 371 -19.78 -2.34 -8.38
CA VAL A 371 -20.89 -3.18 -7.91
C VAL A 371 -21.75 -2.38 -6.94
N LEU A 372 -23.06 -2.38 -7.17
CA LEU A 372 -24.03 -1.75 -6.28
C LEU A 372 -24.17 -2.57 -5.01
N LEU A 373 -24.22 -1.87 -3.87
CA LEU A 373 -24.44 -2.48 -2.56
C LEU A 373 -25.91 -2.51 -2.16
N ASP A 374 -26.78 -1.82 -2.90
CA ASP A 374 -28.21 -1.82 -2.60
C ASP A 374 -28.77 -3.20 -2.89
N GLY A 375 -29.30 -3.83 -1.84
CA GLY A 375 -29.94 -5.13 -1.95
C GLY A 375 -31.08 -5.04 -2.96
N SER A 376 -31.24 -6.07 -3.79
CA SER A 376 -32.39 -6.22 -4.68
C SER A 376 -33.69 -5.82 -3.97
N ASP A 377 -34.56 -5.10 -4.67
CA ASP A 377 -35.73 -4.30 -4.24
C ASP A 377 -36.66 -4.82 -3.11
N ASN A 378 -36.45 -6.01 -2.56
CA ASN A 378 -37.33 -6.66 -1.59
C ASN A 378 -36.80 -6.80 -0.15
N ASP A 379 -35.50 -6.63 0.15
CA ASP A 379 -34.96 -7.01 1.48
C ASP A 379 -34.44 -5.87 2.36
N GLY A 380 -34.67 -4.61 1.96
CA GLY A 380 -34.17 -3.45 2.70
C GLY A 380 -32.65 -3.34 2.53
N GLY A 381 -32.22 -2.37 1.74
CA GLY A 381 -30.80 -2.13 1.47
C GLY A 381 -29.94 -1.99 2.74
N LEU A 382 -28.65 -1.72 2.55
CA LEU A 382 -27.68 -1.63 3.67
C LEU A 382 -28.09 -0.75 4.85
N GLY A 383 -29.06 0.16 4.67
CA GLY A 383 -29.70 0.92 5.75
C GLY A 383 -30.26 0.10 6.92
N GLY A 384 -30.53 -1.21 6.76
CA GLY A 384 -30.96 -2.10 7.84
C GLY A 384 -29.83 -2.86 8.56
N PHE A 385 -28.59 -2.77 8.06
CA PHE A 385 -27.45 -3.45 8.67
C PHE A 385 -26.77 -2.53 9.69
N ASN A 386 -26.78 -2.95 10.95
CA ASN A 386 -25.99 -2.31 12.01
C ASN A 386 -24.51 -2.70 11.81
N MET A 387 -23.83 -1.98 10.92
CA MET A 387 -22.45 -2.20 10.51
C MET A 387 -21.50 -1.39 11.41
N ARG A 388 -21.38 -1.80 12.67
CA ARG A 388 -20.41 -1.19 13.59
C ARG A 388 -18.98 -1.58 13.19
N ASP A 389 -18.79 -2.88 12.96
CA ASP A 389 -17.56 -3.48 12.47
C ASP A 389 -17.92 -4.38 11.30
N VAL A 390 -17.39 -4.06 10.11
CA VAL A 390 -17.58 -4.89 8.93
C VAL A 390 -16.31 -5.69 8.75
N ARG A 391 -16.43 -7.01 8.90
CA ARG A 391 -15.45 -7.95 8.36
C ARG A 391 -15.77 -8.19 6.90
N ILE A 392 -14.77 -8.03 6.05
CA ILE A 392 -14.98 -8.13 4.62
C ILE A 392 -14.05 -9.21 4.11
N TYR A 393 -14.60 -10.28 3.54
CA TYR A 393 -13.79 -11.32 2.93
C TYR A 393 -13.80 -11.15 1.42
N ILE A 394 -12.62 -10.99 0.84
CA ILE A 394 -12.46 -11.06 -0.61
C ILE A 394 -11.67 -12.30 -0.96
N ARG A 395 -12.36 -13.30 -1.52
CA ARG A 395 -11.70 -14.45 -2.16
C ARG A 395 -11.49 -14.13 -3.63
N MET A 396 -10.24 -13.98 -4.07
CA MET A 396 -9.90 -13.79 -5.47
C MET A 396 -9.37 -15.08 -6.09
N ARG A 397 -9.74 -15.37 -7.33
CA ARG A 397 -9.07 -16.39 -8.15
C ARG A 397 -8.29 -15.70 -9.26
N HIS A 398 -7.01 -16.05 -9.39
CA HIS A 398 -6.21 -15.65 -10.54
C HIS A 398 -6.61 -16.52 -11.72
N CYS A 399 -7.18 -15.91 -12.76
CA CYS A 399 -7.50 -16.61 -14.00
C CYS A 399 -6.33 -16.42 -14.97
N ASP A 400 -5.41 -17.37 -15.00
CA ASP A 400 -4.47 -17.48 -16.12
C ASP A 400 -5.22 -18.03 -17.32
N PHE A 401 -5.82 -17.13 -18.10
CA PHE A 401 -6.19 -17.49 -19.46
C PHE A 401 -4.91 -17.64 -20.27
N ALA A 402 -4.38 -18.87 -20.28
CA ALA A 402 -3.47 -19.29 -21.33
C ALA A 402 -4.23 -19.14 -22.64
N LEU A 403 -3.97 -18.03 -23.35
CA LEU A 403 -4.36 -17.87 -24.75
C LEU A 403 -3.72 -19.02 -25.52
N LYS A 404 -4.46 -20.12 -25.68
CA LYS A 404 -4.26 -21.03 -26.80
C LYS A 404 -4.47 -20.19 -28.04
N ARG A 405 -3.38 -19.70 -28.62
CA ARG A 405 -3.37 -19.23 -30.01
C ARG A 405 -3.51 -20.50 -30.84
N ASP A 406 -4.67 -20.66 -31.46
CA ASP A 406 -4.87 -21.61 -32.56
C ASP A 406 -4.15 -21.12 -33.83
#